data_AF-A0A533RQC9-F1
#
_entry.id   AF-A0A533RQC9-F1
#
_cell.length_a   1.000
_cell.length_b   1.000
_cell.length_c   1.000
_cell.angle_alpha   90.00
_cell.angle_beta   90.00
_cell.angle_gamma   90.00
#
_symmetry.space_group_name_H-M   'P 1'
#
loop_
_entity.id
_entity.type
_entity.pdbx_description
1 polymer ?
#
loop_
_entity_poly.entity_id
_entity_poly.type
_entity_poly.pdbx_seq_one_letter_code
_entity_poly.pdbx_strand_id
1 'polypeptide(L)' 'LRTLEVTPEKVGPVIERAAASGAVVVAESGVKTRADVGRAAARGAQAVLVGETLMRAEFPEDVLEELTGVAKVPAKA' A
#
# COMPACT_ATOMS: atom_id res chain seq x y z
N LEU A 1 -2.46 -12.46 13.87
CA LEU A 1 -3.51 -12.57 12.83
C LEU A 1 -4.29 -13.85 13.07
N ARG A 2 -5.62 -13.79 13.23
CA ARG A 2 -6.43 -14.99 13.54
C ARG A 2 -6.84 -15.78 12.30
N THR A 3 -6.97 -15.14 11.13
CA THR A 3 -7.48 -15.79 9.91
C THR A 3 -6.55 -15.66 8.69
N LEU A 4 -5.57 -14.76 8.73
CA LEU A 4 -4.66 -14.45 7.61
C LEU A 4 -5.37 -13.96 6.32
N GLU A 5 -6.67 -13.67 6.36
CA GLU A 5 -7.43 -13.15 5.23
C GLU A 5 -7.17 -11.65 5.02
N VAL A 6 -7.08 -11.24 3.75
CA VAL A 6 -6.89 -9.83 3.35
C VAL A 6 -8.19 -9.31 2.73
N THR A 7 -8.81 -8.29 3.34
CA THR A 7 -10.00 -7.60 2.80
C THR A 7 -9.70 -6.10 2.61
N PRO A 8 -9.14 -5.69 1.45
CA PRO A 8 -8.72 -4.30 1.21
C PRO A 8 -9.84 -3.27 1.33
N GLU A 9 -11.10 -3.68 1.16
CA GLU A 9 -12.29 -2.82 1.16
C GLU A 9 -12.65 -2.34 2.56
N LYS A 10 -12.25 -3.09 3.61
CA LYS A 10 -12.60 -2.76 5.00
C LYS A 10 -11.68 -1.70 5.63
N VAL A 11 -10.60 -1.35 4.95
CA VAL A 11 -9.53 -0.51 5.50
C VAL A 11 -9.76 1.00 5.26
N GLY A 12 -10.66 1.36 4.32
CA GLY A 12 -10.93 2.75 3.94
C GLY A 12 -11.20 3.71 5.12
N PRO A 13 -12.19 3.44 6.00
CA PRO A 13 -12.51 4.33 7.12
C PRO A 13 -11.37 4.51 8.14
N VAL A 14 -10.45 3.53 8.25
CA VAL A 14 -9.28 3.61 9.13
C VAL A 14 -8.21 4.51 8.51
N ILE A 15 -7.98 4.38 7.21
CA ILE A 15 -7.06 5.24 6.45
C ILE A 15 -7.50 6.69 6.54
N GLU A 16 -8.78 6.97 6.33
CA GLU A 16 -9.32 8.34 6.40
C GLU A 16 -9.08 8.98 7.78
N ARG A 17 -9.34 8.26 8.87
CA ARG A 17 -9.11 8.77 10.24
C ARG A 17 -7.62 8.96 10.55
N ALA A 18 -6.77 8.02 10.15
CA ALA A 18 -5.34 8.11 10.38
C ALA A 18 -4.71 9.27 9.57
N ALA A 19 -5.14 9.46 8.33
CA ALA A 19 -4.73 10.60 7.53
C ALA A 19 -5.18 11.93 8.17
N ALA A 20 -6.42 12.01 8.66
CA ALA A 20 -6.95 13.19 9.33
C ALA A 20 -6.24 13.53 10.65
N SER A 21 -5.62 12.54 11.32
CA SER A 21 -4.81 12.80 12.51
C SER A 21 -3.37 13.23 12.21
N GLY A 22 -3.02 13.42 10.93
CA GLY A 22 -1.65 13.73 10.50
C GLY A 22 -0.70 12.54 10.60
N ALA A 23 -1.21 11.31 10.76
CA ALA A 23 -0.37 10.12 10.80
C ALA A 23 0.07 9.72 9.39
N VAL A 24 1.26 9.10 9.30
CA VAL A 24 1.69 8.45 8.06
C VAL A 24 0.97 7.12 7.94
N VAL A 25 0.21 6.96 6.86
CA VAL A 25 -0.53 5.75 6.52
C VAL A 25 0.30 4.90 5.56
N VAL A 26 0.59 3.68 5.99
CA VAL A 26 1.31 2.67 5.20
C VAL A 26 0.35 1.53 4.87
N ALA A 27 0.25 1.17 3.60
CA ALA A 27 -0.50 -0.03 3.18
C ALA A 27 0.43 -1.24 3.13
N GLU A 28 0.19 -2.23 3.99
CA GLU A 28 1.17 -3.31 4.25
C GLU A 28 0.82 -4.67 3.63
N SER A 29 -0.39 -4.85 3.10
CA SER A 29 -0.85 -6.15 2.59
C SER A 29 -1.46 -6.04 1.20
N GLY A 30 -1.28 -7.09 0.39
CA GLY A 30 -1.91 -7.21 -0.92
C GLY A 30 -1.26 -6.43 -2.07
N VAL A 31 -0.01 -5.97 -1.91
CA VAL A 31 0.74 -5.28 -2.96
C VAL A 31 1.56 -6.28 -3.76
N LYS A 32 1.16 -6.51 -5.02
CA LYS A 32 1.83 -7.43 -5.95
C LYS A 32 2.22 -6.75 -7.26
N THR A 33 1.53 -5.68 -7.61
CA THR A 33 1.66 -4.97 -8.89
C THR A 33 1.63 -3.46 -8.68
N ARG A 34 2.13 -2.71 -9.68
CA ARG A 34 2.03 -1.23 -9.72
C ARG A 34 0.59 -0.73 -9.54
N ALA A 35 -0.38 -1.46 -10.11
CA ALA A 35 -1.79 -1.11 -9.98
C ALA A 35 -2.26 -1.17 -8.51
N ASP A 36 -1.71 -2.08 -7.72
CA ASP A 36 -2.03 -2.19 -6.29
C ASP A 36 -1.49 -0.99 -5.51
N VAL A 37 -0.27 -0.55 -5.84
CA VAL A 37 0.33 0.68 -5.29
C VAL A 37 -0.51 1.91 -5.66
N GLY A 38 -0.97 2.01 -6.91
CA GLY A 38 -1.89 3.05 -7.35
C GLY A 38 -3.20 3.05 -6.58
N ARG A 39 -3.79 1.88 -6.33
CA ARG A 39 -5.02 1.77 -5.51
C ARG A 39 -4.78 2.16 -4.05
N ALA A 40 -3.63 1.83 -3.48
CA ALA A 40 -3.27 2.25 -2.13
C ALA A 40 -3.13 3.78 -2.04
N ALA A 41 -2.42 4.39 -2.99
CA ALA A 41 -2.27 5.84 -3.08
C ALA A 41 -3.62 6.55 -3.24
N ALA A 42 -4.50 6.06 -4.13
CA ALA A 42 -5.83 6.60 -4.34
C ALA A 42 -6.73 6.54 -3.09
N ARG A 43 -6.46 5.59 -2.18
CA ARG A 43 -7.16 5.44 -0.90
C ARG A 43 -6.56 6.29 0.22
N GLY A 44 -5.46 7.00 -0.03
CA GLY A 44 -4.82 7.90 0.93
C GLY A 44 -3.60 7.32 1.66
N ALA A 45 -3.08 6.16 1.24
CA ALA A 45 -1.80 5.68 1.76
C ALA A 45 -0.64 6.53 1.20
N GLN A 46 0.31 6.93 2.05
CA GLN A 46 1.51 7.68 1.65
C GLN A 46 2.70 6.77 1.34
N ALA A 47 2.64 5.52 1.81
CA ALA A 47 3.64 4.49 1.54
C ALA A 47 3.01 3.11 1.44
N VAL A 48 3.76 2.17 0.88
CA VAL A 48 3.44 0.74 0.87
C VAL A 48 4.57 -0.03 1.54
N LEU A 49 4.24 -1.10 2.24
CA LEU A 49 5.19 -2.09 2.74
C LEU A 49 4.96 -3.38 1.96
N VAL A 50 6.01 -3.88 1.32
CA VAL A 50 5.94 -5.04 0.44
C VAL A 50 6.94 -6.08 0.93
N GLY A 51 6.44 -7.19 1.48
CA GLY A 51 7.27 -8.31 1.94
C GLY A 51 7.22 -9.48 0.98
N GLU A 52 6.10 -10.22 1.00
CA GLU A 52 5.96 -11.49 0.29
C GLU A 52 6.31 -11.41 -1.21
N THR A 53 5.81 -10.39 -1.92
CA THR A 53 6.06 -10.23 -3.36
C THR A 53 7.56 -10.09 -3.66
N LEU A 54 8.29 -9.28 -2.89
CA LEU A 54 9.74 -9.11 -3.07
C LEU A 54 10.51 -10.36 -2.64
N MET A 55 10.10 -11.02 -1.55
CA MET A 55 10.78 -12.21 -1.03
C MET A 55 10.62 -13.46 -1.90
N ARG A 56 9.62 -13.49 -2.79
CA ARG A 56 9.40 -14.59 -3.74
C ARG A 56 9.97 -14.32 -5.14
N ALA A 57 10.42 -13.09 -5.40
CA ALA A 57 10.99 -12.72 -6.69
C ALA A 57 12.35 -13.40 -6.89
N GLU A 58 12.65 -13.80 -8.13
CA GLU A 58 13.99 -14.26 -8.51
C GLU A 58 15.00 -13.11 -8.45
N PHE A 59 14.57 -11.92 -8.91
CA PHE A 59 15.32 -10.67 -8.89
C PHE A 59 14.45 -9.59 -8.20
N PRO A 60 14.59 -9.40 -6.87
CA PRO A 60 13.77 -8.45 -6.12
C PRO A 60 13.89 -6.99 -6.58
N GLU A 61 15.04 -6.61 -7.14
CA GLU A 61 15.32 -5.30 -7.71
C GLU A 61 14.41 -4.96 -8.90
N ASP A 62 14.21 -5.90 -9.82
CA ASP A 62 13.35 -5.70 -11.00
C ASP A 62 11.90 -5.45 -10.55
N VAL A 63 11.42 -6.26 -9.60
CA VAL A 63 10.08 -6.11 -9.03
C VAL A 63 9.96 -4.79 -8.26
N LEU A 64 10.99 -4.36 -7.54
CA LEU A 64 10.98 -3.07 -6.85
C LEU A 64 10.87 -1.91 -7.86
N GLU A 65 11.60 -1.95 -8.97
CA GLU A 65 11.49 -0.96 -10.05
C GLU A 65 10.06 -0.93 -10.62
N GLU A 66 9.43 -2.10 -10.82
CA GLU A 66 8.04 -2.19 -11.28
C GLU A 66 7.03 -1.58 -10.31
N LEU A 67 7.28 -1.61 -8.99
CA LEU A 67 6.36 -1.12 -7.97
C LEU A 67 6.49 0.39 -7.65
N THR A 68 7.60 1.03 -8.02
CA THR A 68 7.92 2.42 -7.65
C THR A 68 7.55 3.45 -8.74
N GLY A 69 7.53 4.75 -8.42
CA GLY A 69 7.19 5.80 -9.40
C GLY A 69 5.68 6.07 -9.55
N VAL A 70 4.86 5.57 -8.64
CA VAL A 70 3.46 5.98 -8.52
C VAL A 70 3.38 7.35 -7.86
N ALA A 71 2.62 8.27 -8.46
CA ALA A 71 2.42 9.61 -7.92
C ALA A 71 1.73 9.55 -6.56
N LYS A 72 2.21 10.36 -5.60
CA LYS A 72 1.53 10.53 -4.33
C LYS A 72 0.24 11.33 -4.54
N VAL A 73 -0.85 10.87 -3.94
CA VAL A 73 -2.05 11.70 -3.81
C VAL A 73 -1.81 12.65 -2.63
N PRO A 74 -1.93 13.98 -2.82
CA PRO A 74 -1.78 14.92 -1.73
C PRO A 74 -2.84 14.63 -0.66
N ALA A 75 -2.44 14.68 0.61
CA ALA A 75 -3.38 14.52 1.72
C ALA A 75 -4.49 15.57 1.58
N LYS A 76 -5.76 15.14 1.69
CA LYS A 76 -6.88 16.07 1.79
C LYS A 76 -6.68 16.89 3.06
N ALA A 77 -6.61 18.21 2.90
CA ALA A 77 -6.56 19.17 4.01
C ALA A 77 -7.84 19.11 4.87
#